data_AF-A0A067GTI7-F1
#
_entry.id   AF-A0A067GTI7-F1
#
_cell.length_a   1.000
_cell.length_b   1.000
_cell.length_c   1.000
_cell.angle_alpha   90.00
_cell.angle_beta   90.00
_cell.angle_gamma   90.00
#
_symmetry.space_group_name_H-M   'P 1'
#
loop_
_entity.id
_entity.type
_entity.pdbx_description
1 polymer ?
#
loop_
_entity_poly.entity_id
_entity_poly.type
_entity_poly.pdbx_seq_one_letter_code
_entity_poly.pdbx_strand_id
1 'polypeptide(L)'
;FINVYEPKYETAGKFWPIVHNSMIFSLVLMHAIAVGIFTIKKLSTASTLIFPLPVLTLLFNEYCRKRFLPNFIAYPAEVLIKKDREDQDDATIAEFFDSLAITYRHPAFLAVHHSGTGDSLNRPLLSSPET
;
A
#
# COMPACT_ATOMS: atom_id res chain seq x y z
N PHE A 1 3.26 -10.18 10.48
CA PHE A 1 1.89 -9.76 10.14
C PHE A 1 0.84 -10.36 11.06
N ILE A 2 0.87 -11.65 11.38
CA ILE A 2 -0.35 -12.30 11.93
C ILE A 2 -0.65 -12.05 13.42
N ASN A 3 0.30 -11.58 14.25
CA ASN A 3 0.07 -11.50 15.70
C ASN A 3 0.51 -10.20 16.39
N VAL A 4 1.19 -9.30 15.68
CA VAL A 4 1.83 -8.11 16.30
C VAL A 4 1.68 -6.84 15.47
N TYR A 5 1.56 -6.97 14.15
CA TYR A 5 1.51 -5.82 13.25
C TYR A 5 0.09 -5.64 12.73
N GLU A 6 -0.63 -4.70 13.33
CA GLU A 6 -1.93 -4.25 12.85
C GLU A 6 -1.74 -3.06 11.88
N PRO A 7 -2.20 -3.16 10.62
CA PRO A 7 -2.12 -2.07 9.67
C PRO A 7 -3.06 -0.93 10.10
N LYS A 8 -2.48 0.24 10.40
CA LYS A 8 -3.26 1.43 10.78
C LYS A 8 -4.14 1.97 9.65
N TYR A 9 -3.71 1.75 8.39
CA TYR A 9 -4.40 2.25 7.21
C TYR A 9 -4.37 1.20 6.09
N GLU A 10 -5.55 0.94 5.52
CA GLU A 10 -5.69 0.09 4.34
C GLU A 10 -5.66 0.95 3.07
N THR A 11 -4.57 0.84 2.30
CA THR A 11 -4.35 1.68 1.10
C THR A 11 -4.58 0.93 -0.21
N ALA A 12 -5.04 -0.32 -0.15
CA ALA A 12 -5.36 -1.18 -1.30
C ALA A 12 -4.24 -1.23 -2.37
N GLY A 13 -2.97 -1.18 -1.95
CA GLY A 13 -1.83 -1.26 -2.86
C GLY A 13 -1.58 -0.01 -3.71
N LYS A 14 -2.16 1.15 -3.37
CA LYS A 14 -1.93 2.43 -4.08
C LYS A 14 -0.46 2.86 -4.15
N PHE A 15 0.40 2.32 -3.29
CA PHE A 15 1.84 2.57 -3.31
C PHE A 15 2.58 1.81 -4.43
N TRP A 16 1.97 0.79 -5.03
CA TRP A 16 2.60 -0.07 -6.03
C TRP A 16 3.17 0.67 -7.25
N PRO A 17 2.49 1.65 -7.87
CA PRO A 17 3.05 2.40 -9.00
C PRO A 17 4.34 3.14 -8.65
N ILE A 18 4.45 3.63 -7.41
CA ILE A 18 5.64 4.34 -6.92
C ILE A 18 6.80 3.37 -6.79
N VAL A 19 6.57 2.21 -6.16
CA VAL A 19 7.57 1.13 -6.04
C VAL A 19 8.03 0.67 -7.41
N HIS A 20 7.09 0.40 -8.32
CA HIS A 20 7.39 -0.04 -9.67
C HIS A 20 8.29 0.96 -10.42
N ASN A 21 7.97 2.26 -10.37
CA ASN A 21 8.79 3.29 -11.00
C ASN A 21 10.22 3.35 -10.41
N SER A 22 10.35 3.21 -9.09
CA SER A 22 11.65 3.16 -8.42
C SER A 22 12.48 1.93 -8.83
N MET A 23 11.83 0.77 -8.97
CA MET A 23 12.48 -0.46 -9.45
C MET A 23 12.98 -0.31 -10.89
N ILE A 24 12.16 0.26 -11.79
CA ILE A 24 12.58 0.52 -13.17
C ILE A 24 13.75 1.50 -13.23
N PHE A 25 13.72 2.58 -12.44
CA PHE A 25 14.83 3.52 -12.35
C PHE A 25 16.13 2.80 -11.91
N SER A 26 16.04 1.96 -10.89
CA SER A 26 17.18 1.19 -10.38
C SER A 26 17.73 0.22 -11.44
N LEU A 27 16.86 -0.41 -12.22
CA LEU A 27 17.25 -1.31 -13.32
C LEU A 27 17.95 -0.54 -14.46
N VAL A 28 17.43 0.64 -14.83
CA VAL A 28 18.06 1.50 -15.84
C VAL A 28 19.43 2.00 -15.37
N LEU A 29 19.55 2.39 -14.10
CA LEU A 29 20.83 2.77 -13.50
C LEU A 29 21.84 1.61 -13.54
N MET A 30 21.41 0.40 -13.20
CA MET A 30 22.23 -0.81 -13.30
C MET A 30 22.73 -1.03 -14.74
N HIS A 31 21.84 -0.93 -15.73
CA HIS A 31 22.23 -1.04 -17.14
C HIS A 31 23.25 0.03 -17.55
N ALA A 32 23.07 1.28 -17.11
CA ALA A 32 24.01 2.37 -17.41
C ALA A 32 25.40 2.10 -16.83
N ILE A 33 25.48 1.62 -15.58
CA ILE A 33 26.75 1.23 -14.94
C ILE A 33 27.40 0.07 -15.69
N ALA A 34 26.62 -0.95 -16.06
CA ALA A 34 27.11 -2.10 -16.81
C ALA A 34 27.71 -1.67 -18.16
N VAL A 35 27.00 -0.84 -18.94
CA VAL A 35 27.52 -0.25 -20.19
C VAL A 35 28.83 0.49 -19.95
N GLY A 36 28.90 1.30 -18.88
CA GLY A 36 30.13 2.01 -18.50
C GLY A 36 31.31 1.06 -18.28
N ILE A 37 31.12 0.00 -17.50
CA ILE A 37 32.17 -1.00 -17.20
C ILE A 37 32.62 -1.74 -18.47
N PHE A 38 31.68 -2.17 -19.32
CA PHE A 38 32.01 -2.92 -20.54
C PHE A 38 32.69 -2.05 -21.60
N THR A 39 32.36 -0.75 -21.66
CA THR A 39 33.04 0.22 -22.53
C THR A 39 34.50 0.38 -22.12
N ILE A 40 34.78 0.51 -20.82
CA ILE A 40 36.16 0.65 -20.30
C ILE A 40 36.96 -0.65 -20.54
N LYS A 41 36.34 -1.83 -20.36
CA LYS A 41 37.01 -3.14 -20.53
C LYS A 41 37.21 -3.58 -21.99
N LYS A 42 36.81 -2.79 -22.99
CA LYS A 42 36.91 -3.11 -24.44
C LYS A 42 36.31 -4.48 -24.83
N LEU A 43 35.32 -4.97 -24.08
CA LEU A 43 34.57 -6.19 -24.41
C LEU A 43 33.46 -5.84 -25.42
N SER A 44 33.86 -5.59 -26.66
CA SER A 44 33.00 -5.08 -27.75
C SER A 44 31.76 -5.96 -28.01
N THR A 45 31.91 -7.28 -27.92
CA THR A 45 30.80 -8.22 -28.14
C THR A 45 29.71 -8.12 -27.06
N ALA A 46 30.09 -7.95 -25.79
CA ALA A 46 29.14 -7.89 -24.68
C ALA A 46 28.41 -6.53 -24.61
N SER A 47 29.11 -5.44 -24.92
CA SER A 47 28.54 -4.08 -24.91
C SER A 47 27.39 -3.95 -25.92
N THR A 48 27.54 -4.53 -27.11
CA THR A 48 26.53 -4.49 -28.17
C THR A 48 25.23 -5.20 -27.76
N LEU A 49 25.33 -6.27 -26.96
CA LEU A 49 24.18 -7.03 -26.48
C LEU A 49 23.44 -6.33 -25.32
N ILE A 50 24.15 -5.49 -24.56
CA ILE A 50 23.61 -4.76 -23.40
C ILE A 50 22.95 -3.45 -23.80
N PHE A 51 23.34 -2.84 -24.92
CA PHE A 51 22.74 -1.61 -25.41
C PHE A 51 21.21 -1.67 -25.68
N PRO A 52 20.63 -2.76 -26.25
CA PRO A 52 19.17 -2.85 -26.44
C PRO A 52 18.37 -3.09 -25.15
N LEU A 53 18.98 -3.64 -24.10
CA LEU A 53 18.31 -3.94 -22.82
C LEU A 53 17.63 -2.72 -22.14
N PRO A 54 18.30 -1.56 -21.98
CA PRO A 54 17.67 -0.38 -21.39
C PRO A 54 16.52 0.15 -22.25
N VAL A 55 16.61 0.06 -23.58
CA VAL A 55 15.52 0.47 -24.49
C VAL A 55 14.30 -0.43 -24.29
N LEU A 56 14.49 -1.74 -24.24
CA LEU A 56 13.42 -2.70 -23.99
C LEU A 56 12.78 -2.50 -22.61
N THR A 57 13.60 -2.20 -21.59
CA THR A 57 13.13 -1.88 -20.23
C THR A 57 12.20 -0.66 -20.23
N LEU A 58 12.58 0.41 -20.93
CA LEU A 58 11.77 1.63 -20.99
C LEU A 58 10.46 1.41 -21.76
N LEU A 59 10.50 0.65 -22.86
CA LEU A 59 9.29 0.27 -23.60
C LEU A 59 8.34 -0.57 -22.75
N PHE A 60 8.87 -1.54 -22.01
CA PHE A 60 8.08 -2.34 -21.07
C PHE A 60 7.47 -1.47 -19.98
N ASN A 61 8.22 -0.53 -19.40
CA ASN A 61 7.70 0.40 -18.41
C ASN A 61 6.56 1.28 -18.97
N GLU A 62 6.70 1.81 -20.19
CA GLU A 62 5.64 2.59 -20.84
C GLU A 62 4.39 1.75 -21.10
N TYR A 63 4.57 0.51 -21.56
CA TYR A 63 3.47 -0.45 -21.75
C TYR A 63 2.74 -0.73 -20.43
N CYS A 64 3.49 -1.04 -19.38
CA CYS A 64 2.94 -1.30 -18.06
C CYS A 64 2.20 -0.09 -17.49
N ARG A 65 2.73 1.12 -17.70
CA ARG A 65 2.08 2.35 -17.28
C ARG A 65 0.76 2.56 -18.02
N LYS A 66 0.73 2.43 -19.35
CA LYS A 66 -0.52 2.61 -20.12
C LYS A 66 -1.58 1.56 -19.76
N ARG A 67 -1.17 0.32 -19.53
CA ARG A 67 -2.10 -0.79 -19.33
C ARG A 67 -2.58 -0.94 -17.88
N PHE A 68 -1.68 -0.80 -16.91
CA PHE A 68 -1.97 -1.15 -15.52
C PHE A 68 -2.19 0.05 -14.61
N LEU A 69 -1.55 1.21 -14.89
CA LEU A 69 -1.71 2.41 -14.06
C LEU A 69 -3.18 2.83 -13.87
N PRO A 70 -4.07 2.76 -14.89
CA PRO A 70 -5.48 3.13 -14.70
C PRO A 70 -6.17 2.35 -13.58
N ASN A 71 -5.83 1.07 -13.39
CA ASN A 71 -6.42 0.22 -12.35
C ASN A 71 -5.99 0.63 -10.93
N PHE A 72 -4.85 1.30 -10.76
CA PHE A 72 -4.37 1.75 -9.46
C PHE A 72 -4.87 3.16 -9.10
N ILE A 73 -5.24 3.96 -10.09
CA ILE A 73 -5.71 5.34 -9.89
C ILE A 73 -7.23 5.40 -9.76
N ALA A 74 -7.96 4.64 -10.59
CA ALA A 74 -9.41 4.70 -10.65
C ALA A 74 -10.01 3.30 -10.49
N TYR A 75 -11.16 3.24 -9.81
CA TYR A 75 -11.96 2.04 -9.72
C TYR A 75 -12.83 1.89 -10.97
N PRO A 76 -12.87 0.72 -11.61
CA PRO A 76 -13.73 0.49 -12.77
C PRO A 76 -15.20 0.50 -12.35
N ALA A 77 -16.03 1.19 -13.14
CA ALA A 77 -17.46 1.35 -12.85
C ALA A 77 -18.19 0.01 -12.71
N GLU A 78 -17.81 -1.01 -13.49
CA GLU A 78 -18.37 -2.36 -13.40
C GLU A 78 -18.25 -2.97 -12.00
N VAL A 79 -17.07 -2.85 -11.38
CA VAL A 79 -16.82 -3.36 -10.02
C VAL A 79 -17.64 -2.59 -9.00
N LEU A 80 -17.74 -1.28 -9.15
CA LEU A 80 -18.54 -0.43 -8.26
C LEU A 80 -20.04 -0.75 -8.37
N ILE A 81 -20.57 -0.90 -9.60
CA ILE A 81 -21.98 -1.26 -9.83
C ILE A 81 -22.28 -2.65 -9.26
N LYS A 82 -21.37 -3.61 -9.45
CA LYS A 82 -21.55 -4.95 -8.90
C LYS A 82 -21.58 -4.90 -7.37
N LYS A 83 -20.62 -4.19 -6.75
CA LYS A 83 -20.58 -4.03 -5.30
C LYS A 83 -21.82 -3.32 -4.76
N ASP A 84 -22.29 -2.26 -5.43
CA ASP A 84 -23.49 -1.53 -5.02
C ASP A 84 -24.74 -2.42 -5.03
N ARG A 85 -24.86 -3.33 -6.01
CA ARG A 85 -25.92 -4.34 -6.04
C ARG A 85 -25.81 -5.35 -4.89
N GLU A 86 -24.60 -5.81 -4.60
CA GLU A 86 -24.36 -6.73 -3.47
C GLU A 86 -24.70 -6.05 -2.13
N ASP A 87 -24.36 -4.77 -1.99
CA ASP A 87 -24.63 -3.99 -0.78
C ASP A 87 -26.15 -3.73 -0.58
N GLN A 88 -26.99 -3.78 -1.63
CA GLN A 88 -28.46 -3.65 -1.51
C GLN A 88 -29.12 -4.86 -0.84
N ASP A 89 -28.54 -6.04 -1.02
CA ASP A 89 -29.05 -7.29 -0.44
C ASP A 89 -28.51 -7.52 1.00
N ASP A 90 -27.60 -6.66 1.47
CA ASP A 90 -26.98 -6.74 2.79
C ASP A 90 -27.80 -5.98 3.85
N ALA A 91 -28.35 -6.71 4.81
CA ALA A 91 -29.12 -6.14 5.92
C ALA A 91 -28.32 -5.19 6.83
N THR A 92 -26.98 -5.29 6.83
CA THR A 92 -26.09 -4.48 7.69
C THR A 92 -25.77 -3.10 7.10
N ILE A 93 -26.06 -2.86 5.81
CA ILE A 93 -25.68 -1.63 5.13
C ILE A 93 -26.37 -0.38 5.71
N ALA A 94 -27.58 -0.55 6.26
CA ALA A 94 -28.32 0.54 6.89
C ALA A 94 -27.63 1.06 8.16
N GLU A 95 -27.10 0.16 9.00
CA GLU A 95 -26.34 0.52 10.20
C GLU A 95 -24.99 1.16 9.83
N PHE A 96 -24.35 0.67 8.76
CA PHE A 96 -23.13 1.27 8.22
C PHE A 96 -23.34 2.74 7.81
N PHE A 97 -24.44 3.06 7.12
CA PHE A 97 -24.73 4.44 6.71
C PHE A 97 -24.98 5.37 7.89
N ASP A 98 -25.64 4.90 8.96
CA ASP A 98 -25.83 5.69 10.18
C ASP A 98 -24.49 6.01 10.86
N SER A 99 -23.59 5.01 10.94
CA SER A 99 -22.23 5.19 11.47
C SER A 99 -21.38 6.18 10.64
N LEU A 100 -21.60 6.22 9.32
CA LEU A 100 -20.87 7.08 8.40
C LEU A 100 -21.03 8.57 8.73
N ALA A 101 -22.20 8.98 9.25
CA ALA A 101 -22.50 10.36 9.62
C ALA A 101 -21.64 10.89 10.79
N ILE A 102 -21.11 10.01 11.63
CA ILE A 102 -20.27 10.37 12.78
C ILE A 102 -18.79 10.06 12.57
N THR A 103 -18.44 9.19 11.62
CA THR A 103 -17.08 8.66 11.43
C THR A 103 -16.04 9.74 11.10
N TYR A 104 -16.42 10.76 10.32
CA TYR A 104 -15.50 11.83 9.90
C TYR A 104 -15.52 13.05 10.82
N ARG A 105 -16.18 12.98 11.99
CA ARG A 105 -16.12 14.07 12.97
C ARG A 105 -14.72 14.18 13.55
N HIS A 106 -14.32 15.41 13.87
CA HIS A 106 -13.02 15.62 14.52
C HIS A 106 -12.97 14.81 15.83
N PRO A 107 -11.86 14.10 16.12
CA PRO A 107 -11.78 13.23 17.30
C PRO A 107 -12.10 13.94 18.62
N ALA A 108 -11.84 15.25 18.71
CA ALA A 108 -12.17 16.06 19.88
C ALA A 108 -13.67 16.27 20.14
N PHE A 109 -14.53 16.03 19.15
CA PHE A 109 -15.99 16.10 19.28
C PHE A 109 -16.65 14.74 19.52
N LEU A 110 -15.86 13.66 19.53
CA LEU A 110 -16.37 12.36 19.94
C LEU A 110 -16.52 12.38 21.46
N ALA A 111 -17.73 12.10 21.95
CA ALA A 111 -17.95 11.92 23.38
C ALA A 111 -17.01 10.80 23.84
N VAL A 112 -16.08 11.13 24.73
CA VAL A 112 -15.23 10.13 25.38
C VAL A 112 -16.19 9.23 26.16
N HIS A 113 -16.55 8.08 25.58
CA HIS A 113 -17.07 6.97 26.36
C HIS A 113 -15.91 6.51 27.24
N HIS A 114 -15.70 7.22 28.35
CA HIS A 114 -15.15 6.62 29.53
C HIS A 114 -16.17 5.54 29.90
N SER A 115 -15.93 4.32 29.41
CA SER A 115 -16.35 3.14 30.16
C SER A 115 -15.70 3.31 31.53
N GLY A 116 -16.46 3.87 32.46
CA GLY A 116 -16.08 4.03 33.85
C GLY A 116 -15.91 2.66 34.47
N THR A 117 -14.79 2.01 34.17
CA THR A 117 -14.27 0.90 34.96
C THR A 117 -13.66 1.53 36.20
N GLY A 118 -14.52 1.93 37.14
CA GLY A 118 -14.16 2.53 38.42
C GLY A 118 -13.56 1.52 39.39
N ASP A 119 -12.60 0.69 38.96
CA ASP A 119 -12.04 -0.38 39.81
C ASP A 119 -10.54 -0.67 39.63
N SER A 120 -9.84 -0.04 38.67
CA SER A 120 -8.43 -0.38 38.39
C SER A 120 -7.38 0.54 39.05
N LEU A 121 -7.78 1.65 39.68
CA LEU A 121 -6.84 2.61 40.29
C LEU A 121 -6.39 2.25 41.72
N ASN A 122 -7.00 1.24 42.36
CA ASN A 122 -6.69 0.84 43.73
C ASN A 122 -5.92 -0.48 43.85
N ARG A 123 -5.39 -1.05 42.76
CA ARG A 123 -4.61 -2.29 42.84
C ARG A 123 -3.11 -1.97 43.00
N PRO A 124 -2.50 -2.25 44.17
CA PRO A 124 -1.05 -2.08 44.33
C PRO A 124 -0.31 -3.07 43.42
N LEU A 125 0.70 -2.58 42.69
CA LEU A 125 1.44 -3.31 41.65
C LEU A 125 2.58 -4.22 42.18
N LEU A 126 2.62 -4.49 43.48
CA LEU A 126 3.67 -5.29 44.11
C LEU A 126 3.03 -6.35 45.00
N SER A 127 3.13 -7.61 44.59
CA SER A 127 2.98 -8.75 45.50
C SER A 127 4.21 -8.79 46.42
N SER A 128 3.99 -8.70 47.73
CA SER A 128 5.03 -8.88 48.75
C SER A 128 5.68 -10.25 48.61
N PRO A 129 7.00 -10.39 48.74
CA PRO A 129 7.65 -11.70 48.78
C PRO A 129 7.25 -12.42 50.07
N GLU A 130 6.77 -13.65 49.91
CA GLU A 130 6.50 -14.58 51.01
C GLU A 130 7.84 -15.00 51.65
N THR A 131 7.90 -14.94 52.98
CA THR A 131 8.99 -15.47 53.82
C THR A 131 8.93 -16.98 53.95
#